data_AF-A0A932QRJ3-F1
#
_entry.id   AF-A0A932QRJ3-F1
#
_cell.length_a   1.000
_cell.length_b   1.000
_cell.length_c   1.000
_cell.angle_alpha   90.00
_cell.angle_beta   90.00
_cell.angle_gamma   90.00
#
_symmetry.space_group_name_H-M   'P 1'
#
loop_
_entity.id
_entity.type
_entity.pdbx_description
1 polymer ?
#
loop_
_entity_poly.entity_id
_entity_poly.type
_entity_poly.pdbx_seq_one_letter_code
_entity_poly.pdbx_strand_id
1 'polypeptide(L)' 'KAYKWLETNAYKFGLVLSYPSNNSYYQFEPWHWRFVGVALATDLHNSGKYLYDLSQREIDQYLVNIFD' A
#
# COMPACT_ATOMS: atom_id res chain seq x y z
N LYS A 1 -0.64 -12.92 -14.08
CA LYS A 1 -1.80 -12.16 -14.60
C LYS A 1 -2.46 -11.32 -13.51
N ALA A 2 -2.85 -11.89 -12.35
CA ALA A 2 -3.45 -11.12 -11.23
C ALA A 2 -2.47 -10.14 -10.54
N TYR A 3 -1.28 -10.59 -10.16
CA TYR A 3 -0.28 -9.73 -9.49
C TYR A 3 0.04 -8.44 -10.26
N LYS A 4 0.35 -8.56 -11.56
CA LYS A 4 0.63 -7.41 -12.44
C LYS A 4 -0.54 -6.43 -12.53
N TRP A 5 -1.77 -6.95 -12.51
CA TRP A 5 -2.96 -6.12 -12.49
C TRP A 5 -3.10 -5.39 -11.15
N LEU A 6 -2.85 -6.06 -10.04
CA LEU A 6 -2.89 -5.46 -8.71
C LEU A 6 -1.79 -4.39 -8.53
N GLU A 7 -0.56 -4.61 -9.01
CA GLU A 7 0.51 -3.57 -9.01
C GLU A 7 0.05 -2.24 -9.63
N THR A 8 -0.82 -2.30 -10.64
CA THR A 8 -1.25 -1.13 -11.42
C THR A 8 -2.64 -0.61 -11.06
N ASN A 9 -3.41 -1.33 -10.23
CA ASN A 9 -4.81 -0.99 -9.96
C ASN A 9 -5.21 -1.06 -8.48
N ALA A 10 -4.48 -1.78 -7.63
CA ALA A 10 -4.86 -2.01 -6.24
C ALA A 10 -5.07 -0.70 -5.46
N TYR A 11 -4.26 0.32 -5.73
CA TYR A 11 -4.36 1.63 -5.09
C TYR A 11 -5.73 2.29 -5.27
N LYS A 12 -6.39 2.04 -6.41
CA LYS A 12 -7.74 2.56 -6.72
C LYS A 12 -8.80 2.01 -5.78
N PHE A 13 -8.49 0.93 -5.07
CA PHE A 13 -9.37 0.25 -4.11
C PHE A 13 -8.82 0.34 -2.68
N GLY A 14 -7.85 1.23 -2.44
CA GLY A 14 -7.23 1.39 -1.13
C GLY A 14 -6.31 0.24 -0.71
N LEU A 15 -5.85 -0.58 -1.66
CA LEU A 15 -5.00 -1.74 -1.42
C LEU A 15 -3.55 -1.45 -1.79
N VAL A 16 -2.62 -1.89 -0.94
CA VAL A 16 -1.17 -1.85 -1.18
C VAL A 16 -0.53 -3.21 -0.94
N LEU A 17 0.54 -3.52 -1.67
CA LEU A 17 1.30 -4.75 -1.45
C LEU A 17 1.95 -4.70 -0.07
N SER A 18 1.68 -5.69 0.77
CA SER A 18 2.23 -5.69 2.13
C SER A 18 3.69 -6.07 2.13
N TYR A 19 4.09 -7.14 1.46
CA TYR A 19 5.47 -7.63 1.52
C TYR A 19 6.11 -7.58 0.13
N PRO A 20 6.71 -6.42 -0.24
CA PRO A 20 7.44 -6.29 -1.50
C PRO A 20 8.75 -7.06 -1.45
N SER A 21 9.34 -7.33 -2.62
CA SER A 21 10.56 -8.15 -2.73
C SER A 21 11.80 -7.52 -2.12
N ASN A 22 11.77 -6.22 -1.85
CA ASN A 22 12.83 -5.45 -1.18
C ASN A 22 12.59 -5.28 0.33
N ASN A 23 11.73 -6.09 0.94
CA ASN A 23 11.47 -6.07 2.38
C ASN A 23 12.53 -6.92 3.14
N SER A 24 13.04 -6.39 4.25
CA SER A 24 14.02 -7.08 5.11
C SER A 24 13.41 -7.96 6.20
N TYR A 25 12.13 -7.78 6.52
CA TYR A 25 11.46 -8.42 7.64
C TYR A 25 10.68 -9.67 7.24
N TYR A 26 10.07 -9.64 6.05
CA TYR A 26 9.20 -10.70 5.54
C TYR A 26 9.59 -11.07 4.12
N GLN A 27 9.41 -12.35 3.78
CA GLN A 27 9.58 -12.84 2.42
C GLN A 27 8.58 -12.17 1.47
N PHE A 28 8.92 -12.13 0.18
CA PHE A 28 8.04 -11.58 -0.85
C PHE A 28 6.73 -12.39 -0.94
N GLU A 29 5.59 -11.72 -0.79
CA GLU A 29 4.27 -12.34 -0.89
C GLU A 29 3.39 -11.60 -1.91
N PRO A 30 3.43 -11.99 -3.21
CA PRO A 30 2.69 -11.31 -4.27
C PRO A 30 1.15 -11.41 -4.12
N TRP A 31 0.66 -12.25 -3.21
CA TRP A 31 -0.75 -12.42 -2.90
C TRP A 31 -1.23 -11.60 -1.69
N HIS A 32 -0.33 -11.00 -0.90
CA HIS A 32 -0.70 -10.34 0.35
C HIS A 32 -0.89 -8.82 0.16
N TRP A 33 -2.15 -8.39 0.18
CA TRP A 33 -2.53 -6.99 -0.04
C TRP A 33 -3.25 -6.45 1.20
N ARG A 34 -2.83 -5.27 1.67
CA ARG A 34 -3.37 -4.61 2.85
C ARG A 34 -4.25 -3.44 2.44
N PHE A 35 -5.43 -3.35 3.03
CA PHE A 35 -6.26 -2.17 2.94
C PHE A 35 -5.72 -1.06 3.85
N VAL A 36 -5.52 0.13 3.27
CA VAL A 36 -4.99 1.32 3.95
C VAL A 36 -5.81 2.59 3.67
N GLY A 37 -6.93 2.46 2.95
CA GLY A 37 -7.74 3.58 2.46
C GLY A 37 -7.26 4.09 1.09
N VAL A 38 -8.20 4.61 0.29
CA VAL A 38 -7.93 5.04 -1.11
C VAL A 38 -6.94 6.20 -1.17
N ALA A 39 -7.08 7.18 -0.27
CA ALA A 39 -6.19 8.34 -0.23
C ALA A 39 -4.72 7.93 -0.04
N LEU A 40 -4.42 7.20 1.05
CA LEU A 40 -3.07 6.74 1.35
C LEU A 40 -2.51 5.81 0.27
N ALA A 41 -3.31 4.86 -0.21
CA ALA A 41 -2.85 3.95 -1.27
C ALA A 41 -2.50 4.70 -2.56
N THR A 42 -3.28 5.73 -2.91
CA THR A 42 -3.04 6.60 -4.08
C THR A 42 -1.74 7.39 -3.93
N ASP A 43 -1.49 7.97 -2.76
CA ASP A 43 -0.27 8.74 -2.51
C ASP A 43 0.98 7.86 -2.51
N LEU A 44 0.89 6.65 -1.94
CA LEU A 44 1.96 5.64 -2.02
C LEU A 44 2.24 5.25 -3.47
N HIS A 45 1.21 5.00 -4.27
CA HIS A 45 1.34 4.67 -5.69
C HIS A 45 2.00 5.80 -6.49
N ASN A 46 1.54 7.04 -6.31
CA ASN A 46 2.06 8.21 -7.04
C ASN A 46 3.50 8.55 -6.65
N SER A 47 3.88 8.33 -5.39
CA SER A 47 5.23 8.60 -4.90
C SER A 47 6.21 7.43 -5.11
N GLY A 48 5.73 6.25 -5.53
CA GLY A 48 6.54 5.05 -5.66
C GLY A 48 7.06 4.51 -4.34
N LYS A 49 6.41 4.86 -3.22
CA LYS A 49 6.77 4.42 -1.86
C LYS A 49 5.97 3.21 -1.44
N TYR A 50 6.54 2.43 -0.52
CA TYR A 50 5.83 1.39 0.20
C TYR A 50 5.31 1.90 1.54
N LEU A 51 4.32 1.19 2.10
CA LEU A 51 3.72 1.55 3.38
C LEU A 51 4.75 1.65 4.52
N TYR A 52 5.81 0.83 4.48
CA TYR A 52 6.87 0.82 5.49
C TYR A 52 7.89 1.95 5.32
N ASP A 53 7.84 2.71 4.23
CA ASP A 53 8.68 3.90 4.06
C ASP A 53 8.13 5.12 4.82
N LEU A 54 6.89 5.03 5.33
CA LEU A 54 6.24 6.10 6.08
C LEU A 54 6.36 5.87 7.59
N SER A 55 6.51 6.97 8.33
CA SER A 55 6.39 6.98 9.78
C SER A 55 4.94 6.83 10.22
N GLN A 56 4.72 6.35 11.45
CA GLN A 56 3.37 6.24 12.03
C GLN A 56 2.62 7.58 11.99
N ARG A 57 3.31 8.70 12.27
CA ARG A 57 2.72 10.05 12.26
C ARG A 57 2.20 10.47 10.88
N GLU A 58 2.89 10.06 9.81
CA GLU A 58 2.44 10.30 8.43
C GLU A 58 1.20 9.47 8.12
N ILE A 59 1.19 8.20 8.52
CA ILE A 59 0.04 7.29 8.34
C ILE A 59 -1.18 7.82 9.12
N ASP A 60 -0.98 8.35 10.32
CA ASP A 60 -2.04 8.84 11.19
C ASP A 60 -2.86 9.98 10.56
N GLN A 61 -2.27 10.74 9.62
CA GLN A 61 -2.98 11.81 8.90
C GLN A 61 -4.13 11.29 8.02
N TYR A 62 -4.07 10.03 7.62
CA TYR A 62 -5.06 9.40 6.74
C TYR A 62 -6.15 8.65 7.53
N LEU A 63 -5.96 8.40 8.83
CA LEU A 63 -6.86 7.56 9.63
C LEU A 63 -8.25 8.17 9.78
N VAL A 64 -8.35 9.50 9.86
CA VAL A 64 -9.63 10.20 10.06
C VAL A 64 -10.59 9.96 8.88
N ASN A 65 -10.05 9.81 7.67
CA ASN A 65 -10.80 9.72 6.42
C ASN A 65 -10.59 8.37 5.71
N ILE A 66 -10.23 7.31 6.46
CA ILE A 66 -9.83 6.03 5.86
C ILE A 66 -11.00 5.30 5.15
N PHE A 67 -12.24 5.64 5.51
CA PHE A 67 -13.47 5.05 4.96
C PHE A 67 -14.29 6.01 4.10
N ASP A 68 -13.79 7.23 3.90
CA ASP A 68 -14.36 8.19 2.94
C ASP A 68 -13.97 7.80 1.51
#